data_AF-A0A968SXC3-F1
#
_entry.id   AF-A0A968SXC3-F1
#
_cell.length_a   1.000
_cell.length_b   1.000
_cell.length_c   1.000
_cell.angle_alpha   90.00
_cell.angle_beta   90.00
_cell.angle_gamma   90.00
#
_symmetry.space_group_name_H-M   'P 1'
#
loop_
_entity.id
_entity.type
_entity.pdbx_description
1 polymer ?
#
loop_
_entity_poly.entity_id
_entity_poly.type
_entity_poly.pdbx_seq_one_letter_code
_entity_poly.pdbx_strand_id
1 'polypeptide(L)' 'MVEDVALAHIQFENGALGSIINSALSPRQTSHLRLDFQQGTVEVEALYRYDNTHWRFSLPPDVADAPLQ' A
#
# COMPACT_ATOMS: atom_id res chain seq x y z
N MET A 1 -6.38 25.65 -9.32
CA MET A 1 -7.45 24.85 -8.70
C MET A 1 -6.77 23.88 -7.75
N VAL A 2 -7.31 23.67 -6.55
CA VAL A 2 -6.91 22.50 -5.76
C VAL A 2 -7.69 21.32 -6.33
N GLU A 3 -7.01 20.21 -6.61
CA GLU A 3 -7.67 18.97 -7.01
C GLU A 3 -8.20 18.28 -5.76
N ASP A 4 -9.51 18.03 -5.73
CA ASP A 4 -10.16 17.44 -4.56
C ASP A 4 -9.88 15.93 -4.47
N VAL A 5 -9.88 15.24 -5.61
CA VAL A 5 -9.61 13.80 -5.75
C VAL A 5 -8.83 13.54 -7.03
N ALA A 6 -7.79 12.70 -6.95
CA ALA A 6 -7.01 12.21 -8.09
C ALA A 6 -7.05 10.69 -8.15
N LEU A 7 -7.20 10.14 -9.37
CA LEU A 7 -7.12 8.71 -9.64
C LEU A 7 -6.18 8.47 -10.83
N ALA A 8 -5.28 7.51 -10.69
CA ALA A 8 -4.37 7.10 -11.76
C ALA A 8 -4.25 5.58 -11.83
N HIS A 9 -4.14 5.06 -13.05
CA HIS A 9 -3.72 3.69 -13.34
C HIS A 9 -2.40 3.76 -14.09
N ILE A 10 -1.41 3.00 -13.62
CA ILE A 10 -0.03 3.10 -14.09
C ILE A 10 0.45 1.70 -14.46
N GLN A 11 1.07 1.59 -15.63
CA GLN A 11 1.92 0.45 -15.97
C GLN A 11 3.38 0.87 -15.80
N PHE A 12 4.10 0.17 -14.94
CA PHE A 12 5.52 0.40 -14.73
C PHE A 12 6.35 -0.25 -15.86
N GLU A 13 7.58 0.20 -16.04
CA GLU A 13 8.49 -0.33 -17.07
C GLU A 13 8.72 -1.84 -16.94
N ASN A 14 8.74 -2.35 -15.70
CA ASN A 14 8.87 -3.79 -15.40
C ASN A 14 7.57 -4.59 -15.62
N GLY A 15 6.49 -3.96 -16.11
CA GLY A 15 5.19 -4.59 -16.36
C GLY A 15 4.26 -4.68 -15.16
N ALA A 16 4.68 -4.23 -13.97
CA ALA A 16 3.79 -4.14 -12.81
C ALA A 16 2.64 -3.14 -13.09
N LEU A 17 1.49 -3.39 -12.48
CA LEU A 17 0.33 -2.50 -12.56
C LEU A 17 0.06 -1.89 -11.20
N GLY A 18 -0.25 -0.59 -11.17
CA GLY A 18 -0.59 0.13 -9.96
C GLY A 18 -1.82 1.00 -10.15
N SER A 19 -2.56 1.19 -9.07
CA SER A 19 -3.59 2.21 -8.95
C SER A 19 -3.24 3.16 -7.82
N ILE A 20 -3.48 4.45 -8.04
CA ILE A 20 -3.27 5.50 -7.03
C ILE A 20 -4.55 6.29 -6.92
N ILE A 21 -5.03 6.47 -5.70
CA ILE A 21 -6.17 7.33 -5.37
C ILE A 21 -5.73 8.25 -4.24
N ASN A 22 -5.96 9.54 -4.39
CA ASN A 22 -5.69 10.54 -3.36
C ASN A 22 -6.90 11.47 -3.22
N SER A 23 -7.18 11.92 -2.00
CA SER A 23 -8.14 12.98 -1.71
C SER A 23 -7.51 14.01 -0.78
N ALA A 24 -7.28 15.22 -1.28
CA ALA A 24 -6.64 16.29 -0.51
C ALA A 24 -7.58 16.91 0.54
N LEU A 25 -8.89 16.82 0.32
CA LEU A 25 -9.91 17.48 1.16
C LEU A 25 -10.71 16.52 2.05
N SER A 26 -10.48 15.21 1.96
CA SER A 26 -11.18 14.25 2.82
C SER A 26 -10.80 14.49 4.30
N PRO A 27 -11.77 14.67 5.22
CA PRO A 27 -11.46 14.87 6.64
C PRO A 27 -10.71 13.68 7.27
N ARG A 28 -10.97 12.47 6.77
CA ARG A 28 -10.25 11.25 7.15
C ARG A 28 -9.05 11.06 6.22
N GLN A 29 -7.85 11.35 6.73
CA GLN A 29 -6.58 11.24 6.00
C GLN A 29 -5.93 9.87 6.26
N THR A 30 -6.52 8.82 5.69
CA THR A 30 -5.95 7.46 5.75
C THR A 30 -5.02 7.23 4.56
N SER A 31 -3.78 6.80 4.85
CA SER A 31 -2.87 6.28 3.85
C SER A 31 -2.98 4.75 3.86
N HIS A 32 -3.29 4.18 2.69
CA HIS A 32 -3.30 2.73 2.49
C HIS A 32 -2.41 2.39 1.30
N LEU A 33 -1.43 1.52 1.52
CA LEU A 33 -0.58 0.97 0.47
C LEU A 33 -0.64 -0.55 0.54
N ARG A 34 -0.80 -1.17 -0.61
CA ARG A 34 -0.74 -2.61 -0.81
C ARG A 34 0.22 -2.92 -1.95
N LEU A 35 1.15 -3.83 -1.69
CA LEU A 35 2.15 -4.28 -2.65
C LEU A 35 2.07 -5.80 -2.72
N ASP A 36 1.60 -6.31 -3.85
CA ASP A 36 1.55 -7.74 -4.11
C ASP A 36 2.82 -8.18 -4.86
N PHE A 37 3.56 -9.11 -4.24
CA PHE A 37 4.75 -9.73 -4.81
C PHE A 37 4.49 -11.22 -5.05
N GLN A 38 5.41 -11.87 -5.75
CA GLN A 38 5.32 -13.30 -6.01
C GLN A 38 5.33 -14.16 -4.75
N GLN A 39 5.97 -13.69 -3.67
CA GLN A 39 6.16 -14.44 -2.43
C GLN A 39 5.43 -13.81 -1.23
N GLY A 40 4.46 -12.95 -1.49
CA GLY A 40 3.65 -12.38 -0.42
C GLY A 40 3.14 -10.98 -0.73
N THR A 41 2.31 -10.50 0.17
CA THR A 41 1.72 -9.17 0.10
C THR A 41 2.18 -8.35 1.30
N VAL A 42 2.56 -7.11 1.04
CA VAL A 42 2.91 -6.14 2.08
C VAL A 42 1.88 -5.04 2.08
N GLU A 43 1.30 -4.74 3.25
CA GLU A 43 0.28 -3.72 3.40
C GLU A 43 0.60 -2.79 4.57
N VAL A 44 0.23 -1.52 4.43
CA VAL A 44 0.21 -0.55 5.53
C VAL A 44 -1.08 0.25 5.46
N GLU A 45 -1.75 0.38 6.59
CA GLU A 45 -2.90 1.27 6.76
C GLU A 45 -2.68 2.15 7.98
N ALA A 46 -2.75 3.46 7.79
CA ALA A 46 -2.45 4.41 8.85
C ALA A 46 -3.31 5.67 8.73
N LEU A 47 -3.82 6.16 9.87
CA LEU A 47 -4.55 7.41 9.97
C LEU A 47 -3.61 8.51 10.46
N TYR A 48 -3.37 9.53 9.65
CA TYR A 48 -2.46 10.69 9.89
C TYR A 48 -0.96 10.39 10.04
N ARG A 49 -0.57 9.25 10.62
CA ARG A 49 0.83 8.86 10.85
C ARG A 49 0.98 7.35 10.73
N TYR A 50 2.05 6.92 10.07
CA TYR A 50 2.48 5.53 10.06
C TYR A 50 3.73 5.36 10.93
N ASP A 51 3.91 4.15 11.44
CA ASP A 51 5.15 3.63 12.01
C ASP A 51 5.25 2.13 11.68
N ASN A 52 6.29 1.47 12.16
CA ASN A 52 6.55 0.06 11.86
C ASN A 52 5.45 -0.90 12.36
N THR A 53 4.64 -0.50 13.35
CA THR A 53 3.57 -1.34 13.90
C THR A 53 2.35 -1.43 12.98
N HIS A 54 2.24 -0.52 12.00
CA HIS A 54 1.13 -0.48 11.05
C HIS A 54 1.32 -1.41 9.85
N TRP A 55 2.52 -1.99 9.69
CA TRP A 55 2.84 -2.86 8.57
C TRP A 55 2.36 -4.29 8.81
N ARG A 56 1.82 -4.90 7.76
CA ARG A 56 1.41 -6.31 7.74
C ARG A 56 2.08 -7.00 6.57
N PHE A 57 2.58 -8.21 6.83
CA PHE A 57 3.17 -9.09 5.84
C PHE A 57 2.33 -10.36 5.77
N SER A 58 1.87 -10.71 4.57
CA SER A 58 1.12 -11.93 4.32
C SER A 58 1.94 -12.83 3.41
N LEU A 59 2.38 -13.96 3.96
CA LEU A 59 3.13 -14.97 3.22
C LEU A 59 2.18 -15.98 2.56
N PRO A 60 2.62 -16.68 1.51
CA PRO A 60 1.93 -17.83 0.97
C PRO A 60 1.69 -18.90 2.06
N PRO A 61 0.62 -19.72 1.96
CA PRO A 61 0.25 -20.68 3.01
C PRO A 61 1.34 -21.73 3.32
N ASP A 62 2.24 -21.98 2.38
CA ASP A 62 3.31 -22.98 2.43
C ASP A 62 4.67 -22.42 2.86
N VAL A 63 4.76 -21.12 3.15
CA VAL A 63 6.00 -20.45 3.57
C VAL A 63 5.92 -20.16 5.07
N ALA A 64 6.87 -20.72 5.83
CA ALA A 64 7.01 -20.42 7.25
C ALA A 64 7.53 -19.01 7.47
N ASP A 65 6.95 -18.30 8.44
CA ASP A 65 7.35 -16.95 8.81
C ASP A 65 8.74 -16.98 9.47
N ALA A 66 9.75 -16.46 8.75
CA ALA A 66 11.11 -16.39 9.25
C ALA A 66 11.28 -15.11 10.08
N PRO A 67 11.97 -15.15 11.24
CA PRO A 67 12.14 -13.96 12.05
C PRO A 67 12.92 -12.88 11.27
N LEU A 68 12.41 -11.64 11.32
CA LEU A 68 13.10 -10.46 10.80
C LEU A 68 14.46 -10.31 11.51
N GLN A 69 15.55 -10.27 10.75
CA GLN A 69 16.92 -10.05 11.26
C GLN A 69 17.15 -8.59 11.70
#